data_AF-A0A375BA89-F1
#
_entry.id   AF-A0A375BA89-F1
#
_cell.length_a   1.000
_cell.length_b   1.000
_cell.length_c   1.000
_cell.angle_alpha   90.00
_cell.angle_beta   90.00
_cell.angle_gamma   90.00
#
_symmetry.space_group_name_H-M   'P 1'
#
loop_
_entity.id
_entity.type
_entity.pdbx_description
1 polymer ?
#
loop_
_entity_poly.entity_id
_entity_poly.type
_entity_poly.pdbx_seq_one_letter_code
_entity_poly.pdbx_strand_id
1 'polypeptide(L)'
;MAVAFLNTLAANIRSRADNEIPTGPGFCIDKAFIAGNDYRSESVQVGITLPQHPNAFISFDASTGAEEDRLLERVDNFLTKAVLGPLAGLKVLRKRERNVGAIPAEEYATAATGNGQRVYVFAWESQGKNKSLSEQNVSAGLRVLEQPVDSPQTPYQPAFQSDDEALQLWDAIIDSIRLRPGAV
;
A
#
# COMPACT_ATOMS: atom_id res chain seq x y z
N MET A 1 6.64 -20.17 27.43
CA MET A 1 6.80 -19.01 26.53
C MET A 1 5.47 -18.50 25.98
N ALA A 2 4.62 -19.31 25.35
CA ALA A 2 3.33 -18.84 24.79
C ALA A 2 2.36 -18.22 25.83
N VAL A 3 2.23 -18.81 27.03
CA VAL A 3 1.33 -18.28 28.07
C VAL A 3 1.75 -16.90 28.56
N ALA A 4 3.06 -16.66 28.72
CA ALA A 4 3.58 -15.35 29.12
C ALA A 4 3.27 -14.27 28.05
N PHE A 5 3.42 -14.62 26.76
CA PHE A 5 3.06 -13.73 25.66
C PHE A 5 1.58 -13.36 25.68
N LEU A 6 0.68 -14.34 25.84
CA LEU A 6 -0.76 -14.08 25.90
C LEU A 6 -1.15 -13.18 27.08
N ASN A 7 -0.54 -13.39 28.25
CA ASN A 7 -0.77 -12.55 29.42
C ASN A 7 -0.32 -11.10 29.17
N THR A 8 0.85 -10.89 28.57
CA THR A 8 1.33 -9.54 28.22
C THR A 8 0.45 -8.89 27.17
N LEU A 9 0.02 -9.64 26.14
CA LEU A 9 -0.88 -9.12 25.13
C LEU A 9 -2.22 -8.68 25.74
N ALA A 10 -2.83 -9.55 26.54
CA ALA A 10 -4.11 -9.26 27.21
C ALA A 10 -4.03 -8.04 28.14
N ALA A 11 -2.91 -7.86 28.86
CA ALA A 11 -2.69 -6.70 29.72
C ALA A 11 -2.49 -5.38 28.94
N ASN A 12 -2.08 -5.46 27.67
CA ASN A 12 -1.73 -4.30 26.86
C ASN A 12 -2.81 -3.87 25.86
N ILE A 13 -3.83 -4.69 25.62
CA ILE A 13 -4.96 -4.32 24.77
C ILE A 13 -5.82 -3.27 25.49
N ARG A 14 -5.98 -2.12 24.85
CA ARG A 14 -6.83 -1.01 25.29
C ARG A 14 -7.89 -0.76 24.24
N SER A 15 -9.15 -0.60 24.65
CA SER A 15 -10.20 -0.16 23.73
C SER A 15 -9.94 1.27 23.26
N ARG A 16 -10.38 1.58 22.03
CA ARG A 16 -10.40 2.93 21.47
C ARG A 16 -11.63 3.13 20.61
N ALA A 17 -12.09 4.37 20.45
CA ALA A 17 -13.11 4.68 19.45
C ALA A 17 -12.53 4.60 18.01
N ASP A 18 -13.39 4.49 17.00
CA ASP A 18 -12.96 4.27 15.60
C ASP A 18 -11.98 5.32 15.09
N ASN A 19 -12.30 6.58 15.37
CA ASN A 19 -11.54 7.75 14.94
C ASN A 19 -10.61 8.29 16.02
N GLU A 20 -10.47 7.57 17.13
CA GLU A 20 -9.50 7.92 18.17
C GLU A 20 -8.11 7.50 17.71
N ILE A 21 -7.19 8.48 17.67
CA ILE A 21 -5.77 8.27 17.40
C ILE A 21 -5.05 8.15 18.75
N PRO A 22 -4.54 6.96 19.13
CA PRO A 22 -3.92 6.76 20.44
C PRO A 22 -2.64 7.59 20.61
N THR A 23 -2.39 8.03 21.85
CA THR A 23 -1.10 8.63 22.25
C THR A 23 -0.17 7.58 22.85
N GLY A 24 1.12 7.69 22.58
CA GLY A 24 2.14 6.77 23.11
C GLY A 24 2.35 5.52 22.24
N PRO A 25 3.30 4.65 22.62
CA PRO A 25 3.77 3.59 21.75
C PRO A 25 2.81 2.42 21.64
N GLY A 26 2.70 1.84 20.45
CA GLY A 26 1.90 0.64 20.22
C GLY A 26 1.23 0.55 18.86
N PHE A 27 0.48 -0.53 18.68
CA PHE A 27 -0.10 -0.96 17.41
C PHE A 27 -1.63 -0.86 17.40
N CYS A 28 -2.21 -0.24 16.37
CA CYS A 28 -3.67 -0.08 16.26
C CYS A 28 -4.30 -1.31 15.60
N ILE A 29 -5.40 -1.79 16.16
CA ILE A 29 -6.26 -2.81 15.56
C ILE A 29 -7.71 -2.29 15.52
N ASP A 30 -8.63 -3.11 15.03
CA ASP A 30 -10.05 -2.79 15.06
C ASP A 30 -10.52 -2.59 16.50
N LYS A 31 -11.18 -1.44 16.77
CA LYS A 31 -11.71 -1.02 18.09
C LYS A 31 -10.70 -1.00 19.26
N ALA A 32 -9.41 -1.23 19.02
CA ALA A 32 -8.42 -1.34 20.07
C ALA A 32 -7.01 -0.90 19.68
N PHE A 33 -6.14 -0.86 20.68
CA PHE A 33 -4.75 -0.45 20.63
C PHE A 33 -3.92 -1.34 21.56
N ILE A 34 -2.89 -1.97 21.02
CA ILE A 34 -1.95 -2.78 21.79
C ILE A 34 -0.81 -1.87 22.23
N ALA A 35 -0.81 -1.47 23.51
CA ALA A 35 0.18 -0.55 24.05
C ALA A 35 1.56 -1.23 24.25
N GLY A 36 2.63 -0.46 24.03
CA GLY A 36 4.02 -0.87 24.24
C GLY A 36 4.88 -0.73 22.99
N ASN A 37 6.20 -0.84 23.16
CA ASN A 37 7.21 -0.77 22.09
C ASN A 37 8.16 -1.97 22.11
N ASP A 38 7.77 -3.05 22.78
CA ASP A 38 8.52 -4.31 22.68
C ASP A 38 8.48 -4.79 21.24
N TYR A 39 9.65 -5.05 20.65
CA TYR A 39 9.70 -5.61 19.31
C TYR A 39 8.94 -6.94 19.22
N ARG A 40 7.98 -7.00 18.31
CA ARG A 40 7.19 -8.18 17.98
C ARG A 40 6.99 -8.21 16.47
N SER A 41 6.77 -9.40 15.93
CA SER A 41 6.31 -9.51 14.56
C SER A 41 4.90 -8.94 14.49
N GLU A 42 4.72 -7.87 13.72
CA GLU A 42 3.42 -7.25 13.50
C GLU A 42 3.24 -6.89 12.03
N SER A 43 2.00 -6.99 11.57
CA SER A 43 1.62 -6.59 10.23
C SER A 43 0.18 -6.09 10.18
N VAL A 44 -0.07 -5.16 9.27
CA VAL A 44 -1.40 -4.67 8.94
C VAL A 44 -1.55 -4.66 7.42
N GLN A 45 -2.75 -5.01 6.97
CA GLN A 45 -3.16 -4.93 5.58
C GLN A 45 -4.52 -4.24 5.51
N VAL A 46 -4.64 -3.26 4.62
CA VAL A 46 -5.85 -2.47 4.41
C VAL A 46 -6.17 -2.46 2.92
N GLY A 47 -7.42 -2.75 2.59
CA GLY A 47 -7.98 -2.60 1.25
C GLY A 47 -9.05 -1.52 1.24
N ILE A 48 -9.02 -0.63 0.26
CA ILE A 48 -9.91 0.52 0.14
C ILE A 48 -10.50 0.57 -1.26
N THR A 49 -11.82 0.73 -1.34
CA THR A 49 -12.54 1.07 -2.56
C THR A 49 -13.20 2.43 -2.37
N LEU A 50 -13.28 3.20 -3.45
CA LEU A 50 -13.88 4.53 -3.44
C LEU A 50 -15.06 4.55 -4.42
N PRO A 51 -16.29 4.85 -3.98
CA PRO A 51 -17.45 4.91 -4.87
C PRO A 51 -17.28 5.87 -6.06
N GLN A 52 -16.48 6.93 -5.88
CA GLN A 52 -16.18 7.92 -6.91
C GLN A 52 -15.21 7.40 -7.98
N HIS A 53 -14.45 6.34 -7.67
CA HIS A 53 -13.48 5.70 -8.55
C HIS A 53 -13.83 4.22 -8.68
N PRO A 54 -14.90 3.89 -9.42
CA PRO A 54 -15.35 2.50 -9.55
C PRO A 54 -14.21 1.64 -10.07
N ASN A 55 -14.12 0.40 -9.57
CA ASN A 55 -13.07 -0.57 -9.95
C ASN A 55 -11.63 -0.22 -9.55
N ALA A 56 -11.38 0.96 -8.96
CA ALA A 56 -10.12 1.24 -8.31
C ALA A 56 -10.06 0.52 -6.95
N PHE A 57 -8.97 -0.22 -6.75
CA PHE A 57 -8.63 -0.81 -5.47
C PHE A 57 -7.30 -0.24 -4.99
N ILE A 58 -7.32 0.30 -3.78
CA ILE A 58 -6.14 0.81 -3.10
C ILE A 58 -5.76 -0.19 -2.01
N SER A 59 -4.49 -0.57 -1.94
CA SER A 59 -3.94 -1.38 -0.86
C SER A 59 -2.91 -0.59 -0.06
N PHE A 60 -2.84 -0.87 1.23
CA PHE A 60 -1.78 -0.43 2.12
C PHE A 60 -1.38 -1.60 3.01
N ASP A 61 -0.10 -1.87 3.06
CA ASP A 61 0.48 -2.96 3.83
C ASP A 61 1.67 -2.42 4.63
N ALA A 62 1.77 -2.79 5.90
CA ALA A 62 2.96 -2.52 6.69
C ALA A 62 3.30 -3.75 7.51
N SER A 63 4.58 -4.11 7.57
CA SER A 63 5.05 -5.27 8.33
C SER A 63 6.45 -5.08 8.89
N THR A 64 6.72 -5.67 10.04
CA THR A 64 8.09 -5.72 10.58
C THR A 64 8.96 -6.68 9.80
N GLY A 65 10.18 -6.25 9.49
CA GLY A 65 11.11 -6.99 8.65
C GLY A 65 11.50 -6.14 7.45
N ALA A 66 12.72 -6.33 6.95
CA ALA A 66 13.12 -5.74 5.69
C ALA A 66 12.68 -6.66 4.54
N GLU A 67 12.15 -6.07 3.48
CA GLU A 67 11.98 -6.75 2.20
C GLU A 67 13.36 -7.05 1.59
N GLU A 68 13.49 -8.23 0.97
CA GLU A 68 14.79 -8.69 0.46
C GLU A 68 15.30 -7.81 -0.68
N ASP A 69 14.45 -7.57 -1.68
CA ASP A 69 14.76 -6.79 -2.88
C ASP A 69 14.03 -5.44 -2.86
N ARG A 70 14.58 -4.42 -3.52
CA ARG A 70 13.89 -3.13 -3.70
C ARG A 70 12.85 -3.20 -4.82
N LEU A 71 11.85 -2.31 -4.76
CA LEU A 71 10.75 -2.28 -5.72
C LEU A 71 11.26 -2.13 -7.17
N LEU A 72 12.13 -1.16 -7.43
CA LEU A 72 12.61 -0.88 -8.78
C LEU A 72 13.51 -1.99 -9.31
N GLU A 73 14.28 -2.65 -8.43
CA GLU A 73 15.07 -3.83 -8.79
C GLU A 73 14.17 -4.99 -9.22
N ARG A 74 13.09 -5.26 -8.46
CA ARG A 74 12.10 -6.29 -8.84
C ARG A 74 11.38 -5.94 -10.14
N VAL A 75 11.04 -4.67 -10.35
CA VAL A 75 10.45 -4.18 -11.60
C VAL A 75 11.41 -4.36 -12.78
N ASP A 76 12.68 -4.03 -12.62
CA ASP A 76 13.67 -4.16 -13.70
C ASP A 76 13.96 -5.62 -14.05
N ASN A 77 14.00 -6.49 -13.04
CA ASN A 77 14.09 -7.93 -13.25
C ASN A 77 12.87 -8.47 -14.01
N PHE A 78 11.68 -7.98 -13.70
CA PHE A 78 10.46 -8.33 -14.43
C PHE A 78 10.50 -7.83 -15.88
N LEU A 79 10.81 -6.55 -16.10
CA LEU A 79 10.87 -5.96 -17.44
C LEU A 79 11.91 -6.65 -18.32
N THR A 80 13.11 -6.93 -17.78
CA THR A 80 14.17 -7.65 -18.51
C THR A 80 13.72 -9.03 -18.97
N LYS A 81 12.95 -9.76 -18.14
CA LYS A 81 12.36 -11.06 -18.51
C LYS A 81 11.20 -10.91 -19.50
N ALA A 82 10.42 -9.83 -19.39
CA ALA A 82 9.25 -9.55 -20.23
C ALA A 82 9.61 -9.11 -21.65
N VAL A 83 10.85 -8.67 -21.93
CA VAL A 83 11.36 -8.37 -23.29
C VAL A 83 11.25 -9.57 -24.26
N LEU A 84 10.99 -10.79 -23.75
CA LEU A 84 10.67 -11.97 -24.56
C LEU A 84 9.21 -12.05 -25.03
N GLY A 85 8.34 -11.08 -24.70
CA GLY A 85 6.95 -10.99 -25.15
C GLY A 85 6.45 -9.55 -25.34
N PRO A 86 5.32 -9.31 -26.03
CA PRO A 86 4.86 -7.96 -26.32
C PRO A 86 4.31 -7.27 -25.05
N LEU A 87 4.98 -6.22 -24.56
CA LEU A 87 4.43 -5.24 -23.61
C LEU A 87 3.51 -4.21 -24.31
N ALA A 88 2.86 -4.61 -25.40
CA ALA A 88 2.13 -3.69 -26.28
C ALA A 88 1.04 -2.94 -25.49
N GLY A 89 1.14 -1.62 -25.44
CA GLY A 89 0.19 -0.74 -24.74
C GLY A 89 0.56 -0.33 -23.31
N LEU A 90 1.63 -0.87 -22.72
CA LEU A 90 2.12 -0.43 -21.41
C LEU A 90 2.81 0.94 -21.53
N LYS A 91 2.36 1.90 -20.73
CA LYS A 91 2.93 3.23 -20.56
C LYS A 91 3.45 3.37 -19.14
N VAL A 92 4.75 3.61 -18.97
CA VAL A 92 5.32 4.00 -17.68
C VAL A 92 4.98 5.47 -17.44
N LEU A 93 4.22 5.75 -16.38
CA LEU A 93 3.88 7.11 -15.96
C LEU A 93 4.95 7.67 -15.02
N ARG A 94 5.45 6.86 -14.09
CA ARG A 94 6.53 7.22 -13.15
C ARG A 94 7.39 6.01 -12.83
N LYS A 95 8.69 6.23 -12.67
CA LYS A 95 9.67 5.27 -12.13
C LYS A 95 10.78 6.07 -11.46
N ARG A 96 10.82 6.11 -10.12
CA ARG A 96 11.75 6.97 -9.38
C ARG A 96 11.87 6.56 -7.91
N GLU A 97 12.88 7.08 -7.24
CA GLU A 97 12.85 7.22 -5.78
C GLU A 97 11.76 8.24 -5.38
N ARG A 98 10.99 7.93 -4.34
CA ARG A 98 9.91 8.76 -3.81
C ARG A 98 9.84 8.62 -2.29
N ASN A 99 10.62 9.42 -1.59
CA ASN A 99 10.57 9.47 -0.12
C ASN A 99 9.32 10.23 0.35
N VAL A 100 8.75 9.80 1.48
CA VAL A 100 7.65 10.52 2.16
C VAL A 100 8.09 10.82 3.59
N GLY A 101 8.28 12.11 3.88
CA GLY A 101 8.90 12.53 5.13
C GLY A 101 10.28 11.88 5.31
N ALA A 102 10.45 11.12 6.40
CA ALA A 102 11.68 10.39 6.69
C ALA A 102 11.72 8.95 6.12
N ILE A 103 10.67 8.52 5.40
CA ILE A 103 10.56 7.16 4.90
C ILE A 103 11.23 7.08 3.51
N PRO A 104 12.38 6.39 3.38
CA PRO A 104 12.98 6.16 2.08
C PRO A 104 12.16 5.12 1.31
N ALA A 105 11.81 5.43 0.06
CA ALA A 105 10.94 4.58 -0.72
C ALA A 105 11.09 4.80 -2.22
N GLU A 106 10.51 3.89 -2.99
CA GLU A 106 10.51 3.90 -4.45
C GLU A 106 9.08 3.88 -4.98
N GLU A 107 8.90 4.41 -6.19
CA GLU A 107 7.62 4.48 -6.89
C GLU A 107 7.74 3.92 -8.30
N TYR A 108 6.79 3.06 -8.67
CA TYR A 108 6.56 2.64 -10.04
C TYR A 108 5.07 2.74 -10.39
N ALA A 109 4.75 3.57 -11.37
CA ALA A 109 3.39 3.83 -11.82
C ALA A 109 3.25 3.56 -13.31
N THR A 110 2.30 2.70 -13.67
CA THR A 110 2.04 2.31 -15.05
C THR A 110 0.57 2.37 -15.40
N ALA A 111 0.31 2.56 -16.69
CA ALA A 111 -1.02 2.48 -17.26
C ALA A 111 -0.99 1.70 -18.56
N ALA A 112 -2.08 1.06 -18.91
CA ALA A 112 -2.26 0.46 -20.23
C ALA A 112 -3.68 0.68 -20.73
N THR A 113 -3.89 0.45 -22.01
CA THR A 113 -5.23 0.43 -22.61
C THR A 113 -5.43 -0.88 -23.34
N GLY A 114 -6.41 -1.65 -22.89
CA GLY A 114 -6.85 -2.90 -23.50
C GLY A 114 -8.37 -2.95 -23.52
N ASN A 115 -8.95 -3.49 -24.60
CA ASN A 115 -10.40 -3.58 -24.78
C ASN A 115 -11.17 -2.26 -24.58
N GLY A 116 -10.54 -1.12 -24.89
CA GLY A 116 -11.12 0.22 -24.69
C GLY A 116 -11.16 0.70 -23.23
N GLN A 117 -10.61 -0.07 -22.28
CA GLN A 117 -10.55 0.26 -20.86
C GLN A 117 -9.16 0.79 -20.50
N ARG A 118 -9.12 1.74 -19.57
CA ARG A 118 -7.87 2.27 -19.02
C ARG A 118 -7.56 1.55 -17.71
N VAL A 119 -6.41 0.88 -17.65
CA VAL A 119 -5.95 0.14 -16.48
C VAL A 119 -4.74 0.81 -15.86
N TYR A 120 -4.59 0.67 -14.54
CA TYR A 120 -3.53 1.28 -13.76
C TYR A 120 -2.93 0.26 -12.80
N VAL A 121 -1.61 0.28 -12.68
CA VAL A 121 -0.88 -0.44 -11.62
C VAL A 121 0.19 0.50 -11.10
N PHE A 122 -0.08 1.05 -9.91
CA PHE A 122 0.85 1.89 -9.17
C PHE A 122 1.32 1.14 -7.93
N ALA A 123 2.60 1.29 -7.62
CA ALA A 123 3.24 0.76 -6.43
C ALA A 123 4.15 1.82 -5.84
N TRP A 124 4.11 1.94 -4.51
CA TRP A 124 5.05 2.69 -3.71
C TRP A 124 5.49 1.78 -2.57
N GLU A 125 6.79 1.71 -2.31
CA GLU A 125 7.30 0.78 -1.31
C GLU A 125 8.57 1.30 -0.62
N SER A 126 8.58 1.18 0.70
CA SER A 126 9.75 1.28 1.55
C SER A 126 10.23 -0.10 1.94
N GLN A 127 11.53 -0.35 1.76
CA GLN A 127 12.14 -1.65 2.06
C GLN A 127 12.03 -2.04 3.55
N GLY A 128 12.01 -1.05 4.46
CA GLY A 128 12.03 -1.29 5.90
C GLY A 128 13.39 -1.76 6.42
N LYS A 129 13.43 -2.07 7.72
CA LYS A 129 14.61 -2.60 8.42
C LYS A 129 14.23 -3.79 9.30
N ASN A 130 15.14 -4.75 9.38
CA ASN A 130 15.01 -5.86 10.29
C ASN A 130 14.99 -5.39 11.74
N LYS A 131 14.08 -5.96 12.53
CA LYS A 131 13.94 -5.70 13.97
C LYS A 131 13.63 -4.23 14.32
N SER A 132 12.86 -3.53 13.49
CA SER A 132 12.43 -2.15 13.73
C SER A 132 10.92 -2.00 13.76
N LEU A 133 10.39 -1.30 14.78
CA LEU A 133 8.99 -0.87 14.85
C LEU A 133 8.76 0.49 14.18
N SER A 134 9.81 1.30 14.01
CA SER A 134 9.72 2.65 13.41
C SER A 134 10.05 2.68 11.93
N GLU A 135 10.74 1.65 11.43
CA GLU A 135 11.19 1.50 10.05
C GLU A 135 10.72 0.14 9.52
N GLN A 136 9.40 -0.02 9.44
CA GLN A 136 8.74 -1.19 8.88
C GLN A 136 8.89 -1.22 7.36
N ASN A 137 8.76 -2.41 6.76
CA ASN A 137 8.41 -2.48 5.35
C ASN A 137 7.01 -1.90 5.20
N VAL A 138 6.84 -0.97 4.28
CA VAL A 138 5.55 -0.32 4.01
C VAL A 138 5.34 -0.31 2.51
N SER A 139 4.21 -0.81 2.05
CA SER A 139 3.82 -0.72 0.65
C SER A 139 2.42 -0.14 0.49
N ALA A 140 2.23 0.58 -0.59
CA ALA A 140 0.93 1.03 -1.03
C ALA A 140 0.77 0.67 -2.50
N GLY A 141 -0.47 0.41 -2.91
CA GLY A 141 -0.80 0.08 -4.29
C GLY A 141 -2.09 0.75 -4.72
N LEU A 142 -2.17 1.08 -6.01
CA LEU A 142 -3.42 1.43 -6.67
C LEU A 142 -3.54 0.58 -7.93
N ARG A 143 -4.63 -0.18 -8.02
CA ARG A 143 -4.90 -1.07 -9.14
C ARG A 143 -6.29 -0.79 -9.72
N VAL A 144 -6.33 -0.63 -11.04
CA VAL A 144 -7.54 -0.67 -11.84
C VAL A 144 -7.30 -1.75 -12.88
N LEU A 145 -8.04 -2.86 -12.81
CA LEU A 145 -7.89 -3.99 -13.72
C LEU A 145 -8.98 -3.95 -14.79
N GLU A 146 -8.77 -4.65 -15.91
CA GLU A 146 -9.83 -4.79 -16.91
C GLU A 146 -11.05 -5.49 -16.28
N GLN A 147 -12.23 -4.96 -16.56
CA GLN A 147 -13.49 -5.58 -16.18
C GLN A 147 -14.07 -6.36 -17.35
N PRO A 148 -14.62 -7.56 -17.12
CA PRO A 148 -15.43 -8.23 -18.12
C PRO A 148 -16.66 -7.36 -18.44
N VAL A 149 -16.93 -7.15 -19.74
CA VAL A 149 -18.15 -6.48 -20.18
C VAL A 149 -19.25 -7.55 -20.24
N ASP A 150 -19.90 -7.81 -19.10
CA ASP A 150 -20.85 -8.93 -18.96
C ASP A 150 -22.16 -8.72 -19.74
N SER A 151 -22.51 -7.48 -20.09
CA SER A 151 -23.68 -7.17 -20.93
C SER A 151 -23.62 -5.73 -21.48
N PRO A 152 -24.17 -5.45 -22.68
CA PRO A 152 -24.40 -4.08 -23.17
C PRO A 152 -25.24 -3.20 -22.22
N GLN A 153 -25.93 -3.80 -21.25
CA GLN A 153 -26.80 -3.12 -20.30
C GLN A 153 -26.05 -2.50 -19.10
N THR A 154 -24.78 -2.84 -18.91
CA THR A 154 -23.91 -2.25 -17.87
C THR A 154 -22.62 -1.76 -18.52
N PRO A 155 -22.60 -0.53 -19.08
CA PRO A 155 -21.43 -0.01 -19.75
C PRO A 155 -20.27 0.14 -18.76
N TYR A 156 -19.05 -0.09 -19.23
CA TYR A 156 -17.82 0.18 -18.48
C TYR A 156 -17.81 1.63 -17.98
N GLN A 157 -17.50 1.81 -16.69
CA GLN A 157 -17.29 3.11 -16.08
C GLN A 157 -15.81 3.27 -15.75
N PRO A 158 -15.10 4.22 -16.38
CA PRO A 158 -13.70 4.49 -16.06
C PRO A 158 -13.55 4.86 -14.58
N ALA A 159 -12.52 4.30 -13.92
CA ALA A 159 -12.16 4.67 -12.55
C ALA A 159 -11.69 6.14 -12.45
N PHE A 160 -11.09 6.65 -13.53
CA PHE A 160 -10.53 7.99 -13.64
C PHE A 160 -10.80 8.56 -15.04
N GLN A 161 -10.97 9.87 -15.12
CA GLN A 161 -11.12 10.66 -16.34
C GLN A 161 -9.78 10.80 -17.09
N SER A 162 -8.64 10.73 -16.40
CA SER A 162 -7.31 10.87 -17.00
C SER A 162 -6.21 10.21 -16.16
N ASP A 163 -5.03 10.02 -16.78
CA ASP A 163 -3.82 9.61 -16.07
C ASP A 163 -3.46 10.60 -14.93
N ASP A 164 -3.69 11.90 -15.14
CA ASP A 164 -3.37 12.94 -14.16
C ASP A 164 -4.29 12.88 -12.93
N GLU A 165 -5.58 12.59 -13.11
CA GLU A 165 -6.51 12.40 -11.97
C GLU A 165 -6.11 11.18 -11.13
N ALA A 166 -5.76 10.06 -11.78
CA ALA A 166 -5.27 8.87 -11.10
C ALA A 166 -3.99 9.16 -10.29
N LEU A 167 -3.04 9.89 -10.90
CA LEU A 167 -1.80 10.29 -10.24
C LEU A 167 -2.05 11.29 -9.10
N GLN A 168 -3.04 12.18 -9.22
CA GLN A 168 -3.39 13.14 -8.17
C GLN A 168 -3.96 12.45 -6.91
N LEU A 169 -4.88 11.50 -7.09
CA LEU A 169 -5.39 10.69 -5.97
C LEU A 169 -4.25 9.89 -5.33
N TRP A 170 -3.43 9.26 -6.15
CA TRP A 170 -2.27 8.52 -5.71
C TRP A 170 -1.30 9.38 -4.89
N ASP A 171 -1.02 10.59 -5.34
CA ASP A 171 -0.15 11.53 -4.63
C ASP A 171 -0.71 11.91 -3.26
N ALA A 172 -2.00 12.23 -3.20
CA ALA A 172 -2.66 12.56 -1.94
C ALA A 172 -2.62 11.40 -0.93
N ILE A 173 -2.77 10.15 -1.39
CA ILE A 173 -2.68 8.96 -0.53
C ILE A 173 -1.25 8.80 -0.01
N ILE A 174 -0.27 8.77 -0.90
CA ILE A 174 1.13 8.52 -0.54
C ILE A 174 1.69 9.60 0.38
N ASP A 175 1.40 10.87 0.09
CA ASP A 175 1.87 12.00 0.90
C ASP A 175 1.22 12.04 2.30
N SER A 176 0.13 11.30 2.51
CA SER A 176 -0.53 11.19 3.83
C SER A 176 0.11 10.17 4.77
N ILE A 177 0.91 9.24 4.23
CA ILE A 177 1.53 8.14 4.97
C ILE A 177 2.61 8.67 5.91
N ARG A 178 2.51 8.31 7.19
CA ARG A 178 3.51 8.63 8.22
C ARG A 178 3.41 7.68 9.40
N LEU A 179 4.52 7.52 10.12
CA LEU A 179 4.49 6.93 11.45
C LEU A 179 3.62 7.80 12.37
N ARG A 180 2.74 7.18 13.17
CA ARG A 180 1.95 7.94 14.15
C ARG A 180 2.90 8.63 15.14
N PRO A 181 2.69 9.92 15.47
CA PRO A 181 3.48 10.59 16.49
C PRO A 181 3.50 9.80 17.81
N GLY A 182 4.69 9.50 18.33
CA GLY A 182 4.88 8.72 19.55
C GLY A 182 4.58 7.23 19.42
N ALA A 183 4.57 6.65 18.20
CA ALA A 183 4.30 5.23 17.99
C ALA A 183 5.35 4.26 18.57
N VAL A 184 6.58 4.74 18.80
CA VAL A 184 7.71 3.97 19.33
C VAL A 184 8.38 4.67 20.50
#